data_AF-A0A517TDY7-F1
#
_entry.id   AF-A0A517TDY7-F1
#
_cell.length_a   1.000
_cell.length_b   1.000
_cell.length_c   1.000
_cell.angle_alpha   90.00
_cell.angle_beta   90.00
_cell.angle_gamma   90.00
#
_symmetry.space_group_name_H-M   'P 1'
#
loop_
_entity.id
_entity.type
_entity.pdbx_description
1 polymer ?
#
loop_
_entity_poly.entity_id
_entity_poly.type
_entity_poly.pdbx_seq_one_letter_code
_entity_poly.pdbx_strand_id
1 'polypeptide(L)'
;MNKLKRLTSEQREDLVAYLDGELDERRTRELDQVLAASEVARHEVEMLSRTWLLLESLPQVTASNDFANRTVSSVRVQEQPNNEVARLAGESIRRVGITTIWLASAAAAAVIGFMLTSEWLPSPHGRLLEDLPIVEDLDLYSEIGSVEFLQALEASKVLDEMPLPSDENAGGNR
;
A
#
# COMPACT_ATOMS: atom_id res chain seq x y z
N MET A 1 -31.29 -63.60 46.25
CA MET A 1 -30.41 -63.32 45.10
C MET A 1 -30.44 -61.83 44.83
N ASN A 2 -29.50 -61.08 45.44
CA ASN A 2 -29.39 -59.63 45.27
C ASN A 2 -29.00 -59.34 43.82
N LYS A 3 -29.90 -58.71 43.07
CA LYS A 3 -29.59 -58.19 41.74
C LYS A 3 -28.53 -57.11 41.93
N LEU A 4 -27.29 -57.38 41.52
CA LEU A 4 -26.23 -56.40 41.36
C LEU A 4 -26.75 -55.33 40.39
N LYS A 5 -27.37 -54.27 40.92
CA LYS A 5 -27.85 -53.14 40.15
C LYS A 5 -26.61 -52.39 39.66
N ARG A 6 -26.22 -52.66 38.41
CA ARG A 6 -25.16 -51.90 37.74
C ARG A 6 -25.53 -50.42 37.77
N LEU A 7 -24.59 -49.59 38.18
CA LEU A 7 -24.76 -48.14 38.17
C LEU A 7 -24.91 -47.65 36.73
N THR A 8 -25.77 -46.67 36.52
CA THR A 8 -25.83 -45.95 35.25
C THR A 8 -24.61 -45.03 35.10
N SER A 9 -24.35 -44.50 33.90
CA SER A 9 -23.27 -43.53 33.71
C SER A 9 -23.50 -42.24 34.50
N GLU A 10 -24.73 -41.73 34.50
CA GLU A 10 -25.14 -40.56 35.30
C GLU A 10 -24.87 -40.78 36.80
N GLN A 11 -25.22 -41.95 37.34
CA GLN A 11 -24.93 -42.27 38.74
C GLN A 11 -23.43 -42.31 39.06
N ARG A 12 -22.58 -42.70 38.10
CA ARG A 12 -21.13 -42.68 38.32
C ARG A 12 -20.57 -41.27 38.31
N GLU A 13 -21.12 -40.39 37.47
CA GLU A 13 -20.76 -38.96 37.48
C GLU A 13 -21.14 -38.34 38.82
N ASP A 14 -22.34 -38.63 39.34
CA ASP A 14 -22.77 -38.17 40.66
C ASP A 14 -21.86 -38.71 41.80
N LEU A 15 -21.29 -39.93 41.69
CA LEU A 15 -20.33 -40.45 42.68
C LEU A 15 -19.01 -39.67 42.69
N VAL A 16 -18.55 -39.20 41.53
CA VAL A 16 -17.34 -38.36 41.42
C VAL A 16 -17.62 -36.98 42.01
N ALA A 17 -18.75 -36.37 41.63
CA ALA A 17 -19.19 -35.07 42.16
C ALA A 17 -19.50 -35.13 43.68
N TYR A 18 -19.84 -36.30 44.21
CA TYR A 18 -20.00 -36.50 45.65
C TYR A 18 -18.65 -36.50 46.37
N LEU A 19 -17.59 -37.03 45.74
CA LEU A 19 -16.25 -37.11 46.33
C LEU A 19 -15.51 -35.76 46.34
N ASP A 20 -15.72 -34.91 45.33
CA ASP A 20 -15.17 -33.55 45.29
C ASP A 20 -16.04 -32.53 46.04
N GLY A 21 -17.29 -32.89 46.37
CA GLY A 21 -18.23 -32.04 47.09
C GLY A 21 -19.02 -31.07 46.20
N GLU A 22 -18.97 -31.24 44.87
CA GLU A 22 -19.70 -30.41 43.90
C GLU A 22 -21.17 -30.84 43.70
N LEU A 23 -21.63 -31.89 44.38
CA LEU A 23 -23.01 -32.39 44.26
C LEU A 23 -24.03 -31.55 45.06
N ASP A 24 -25.16 -31.22 44.42
CA ASP A 24 -26.23 -30.45 45.06
C ASP A 24 -26.92 -31.21 46.22
N GLU A 25 -27.44 -30.49 47.22
CA GLU A 25 -27.97 -31.09 48.46
C GLU A 25 -29.15 -32.06 48.26
N ARG A 26 -29.93 -31.91 47.17
CA ARG A 26 -31.00 -32.87 46.86
C ARG A 26 -30.38 -34.16 46.31
N ARG A 27 -29.48 -34.07 45.34
CA ARG A 27 -28.78 -35.23 44.77
C ARG A 27 -27.90 -35.94 45.80
N THR A 28 -27.24 -35.22 46.70
CA THR A 28 -26.46 -35.81 47.80
C THR A 28 -27.33 -36.72 48.66
N ARG A 29 -28.52 -36.27 49.06
CA ARG A 29 -29.47 -37.11 49.84
C ARG A 29 -29.99 -38.31 49.06
N GLU A 30 -30.20 -38.18 47.75
CA GLU A 30 -30.60 -39.29 46.88
C GLU A 30 -29.47 -40.33 46.76
N LEU A 31 -28.24 -39.86 46.60
CA LEU A 31 -27.06 -40.69 46.49
C LEU A 31 -26.71 -41.40 47.81
N ASP A 32 -26.89 -40.75 48.95
CA ASP A 32 -26.73 -41.37 50.28
C ASP A 32 -27.65 -42.58 50.45
N GLN A 33 -28.89 -42.49 49.97
CA GLN A 33 -29.82 -43.63 49.99
C GLN A 33 -29.33 -44.77 49.07
N VAL A 34 -28.78 -44.43 47.91
CA VAL A 34 -28.20 -45.41 46.98
C VAL A 34 -26.97 -46.07 47.60
N LEU A 35 -26.09 -45.31 48.24
CA LEU A 35 -24.90 -45.80 48.94
C LEU A 35 -25.26 -46.66 50.15
N ALA A 36 -26.32 -46.36 50.88
CA ALA A 36 -26.82 -47.20 51.96
C ALA A 36 -27.34 -48.55 51.44
N ALA A 37 -28.06 -48.55 50.32
CA ALA A 37 -28.71 -49.75 49.77
C ALA A 37 -27.79 -50.62 48.89
N SER A 38 -26.74 -50.05 48.28
CA SER A 38 -25.92 -50.72 47.27
C SER A 38 -24.48 -50.91 47.71
N GLU A 39 -24.06 -52.16 47.90
CA GLU A 39 -22.65 -52.52 48.12
C GLU A 39 -21.76 -52.12 46.93
N VAL A 40 -22.26 -52.31 45.70
CA VAL A 40 -21.53 -51.94 44.48
C VAL A 40 -21.22 -50.45 44.45
N ALA A 41 -22.19 -49.61 44.84
CA ALA A 41 -21.99 -48.16 44.87
C ALA A 41 -20.91 -47.76 45.89
N ARG A 42 -20.93 -48.37 47.09
CA ARG A 42 -19.89 -48.12 48.11
C ARG A 42 -18.50 -48.54 47.64
N HIS A 43 -18.40 -49.70 46.99
CA HIS A 43 -17.13 -50.17 46.45
C HIS A 43 -16.56 -49.22 45.39
N GLU A 44 -17.40 -48.65 44.53
CA GLU A 44 -16.96 -47.69 43.51
C GLU A 44 -16.43 -46.39 44.15
N VAL A 45 -17.11 -45.84 45.17
CA VAL A 45 -16.61 -44.69 45.95
C VAL A 45 -15.27 -45.00 46.60
N GLU A 46 -15.14 -46.18 47.21
CA GLU A 46 -13.90 -46.62 47.84
C GLU A 46 -12.75 -46.72 46.82
N MET A 47 -13.02 -47.29 45.64
CA MET A 47 -12.03 -47.37 44.56
C MET A 47 -11.59 -45.99 44.07
N LEU A 48 -12.53 -45.07 43.83
CA LEU A 48 -12.23 -43.70 43.43
C LEU A 48 -11.38 -42.97 44.49
N SER A 49 -11.76 -43.09 45.77
CA SER A 49 -11.01 -42.51 46.88
C SER A 49 -9.58 -43.06 46.97
N ARG A 50 -9.40 -44.39 46.83
CA ARG A 50 -8.08 -45.02 46.80
C ARG A 50 -7.22 -44.55 45.62
N THR A 51 -7.81 -44.41 44.43
CA THR A 51 -7.10 -43.87 43.26
C THR A 51 -6.63 -42.44 43.51
N TRP A 52 -7.47 -41.63 44.15
CA TRP A 52 -7.11 -40.25 44.51
C TRP A 52 -5.94 -40.21 45.50
N LEU A 53 -5.93 -41.09 46.51
CA LEU A 53 -4.81 -41.24 47.43
C LEU A 53 -3.51 -41.68 46.73
N LEU A 54 -3.60 -42.52 45.70
CA LEU A 54 -2.43 -42.91 44.90
C LEU A 54 -1.89 -41.72 44.07
N LEU A 55 -2.76 -40.86 43.56
CA LEU A 55 -2.35 -39.63 42.88
C LEU A 55 -1.62 -38.68 43.83
N GLU A 56 -2.09 -38.57 45.08
CA GLU A 56 -1.43 -37.76 46.11
C GLU A 56 -0.04 -38.32 46.48
N SER A 57 0.15 -39.64 46.34
CA SER A 57 1.45 -40.29 46.59
C SER A 57 2.49 -40.05 45.48
N LEU A 58 2.11 -39.39 44.38
CA LEU A 58 3.02 -39.14 43.27
C LEU A 58 4.15 -38.17 43.69
N PRO A 59 5.39 -38.44 43.27
CA PRO A 59 6.52 -37.57 43.59
C PRO A 59 6.32 -36.20 42.94
N GLN A 60 6.37 -35.15 43.76
CA GLN A 60 6.35 -33.78 43.27
C GLN A 60 7.72 -33.46 42.64
N VAL A 61 7.76 -33.29 41.32
CA VAL A 61 8.97 -32.84 40.63
C VAL A 61 9.02 -31.32 40.71
N THR A 62 9.89 -30.80 41.56
CA THR A 62 10.18 -29.36 41.59
C THR A 62 11.00 -28.99 40.34
N ALA A 63 10.52 -28.01 39.57
CA ALA A 63 11.28 -27.49 38.42
C ALA A 63 12.65 -26.96 38.88
N SER A 64 13.69 -27.19 38.07
CA SER A 64 15.00 -26.62 38.35
C SER A 64 14.98 -25.10 38.14
N ASN A 65 15.82 -24.37 38.88
CA ASN A 65 16.01 -22.93 38.65
C ASN A 65 16.42 -22.62 37.21
N ASP A 66 17.12 -23.55 36.54
CA ASP A 66 17.51 -23.42 35.13
C ASP A 66 16.30 -23.45 34.18
N PHE A 67 15.27 -24.25 34.48
CA PHE A 67 14.04 -24.27 33.69
C PHE A 67 13.32 -22.92 33.73
N ALA A 68 13.15 -22.33 34.92
CA ALA A 68 12.53 -21.01 35.07
C ALA A 68 13.31 -19.93 34.30
N ASN A 69 14.65 -19.96 34.38
CA ASN A 69 15.51 -19.04 33.64
C ASN A 69 15.36 -19.21 32.12
N ARG A 70 15.32 -20.46 31.62
CA ARG A 70 15.10 -20.75 30.20
C ARG A 70 13.74 -20.26 29.72
N THR A 71 12.67 -20.46 30.49
CA THR A 71 11.33 -19.98 30.14
C THR A 71 11.27 -18.45 30.07
N VAL A 72 11.83 -17.75 31.06
CA VAL A 72 11.90 -16.28 31.02
C VAL A 72 12.72 -15.79 29.83
N SER A 73 13.83 -16.48 29.51
CA SER A 73 14.64 -16.13 28.34
C SER A 73 13.90 -16.36 27.02
N SER A 74 13.10 -17.42 26.90
CA SER A 74 12.37 -17.71 25.66
C SER A 74 11.27 -16.69 25.40
N VAL A 75 10.58 -16.21 26.45
CA VAL A 75 9.60 -15.13 26.34
C VAL A 75 10.27 -13.84 25.88
N ARG A 76 11.42 -13.47 26.46
CA ARG A 76 12.17 -12.27 26.07
C ARG A 76 12.70 -12.33 24.63
N VAL A 77 13.07 -13.50 24.12
CA VAL A 77 13.50 -13.67 22.72
C VAL A 77 12.33 -13.46 21.76
N GLN A 78 11.11 -13.86 22.15
CA GLN A 78 9.90 -13.68 21.34
C GLN A 78 9.41 -12.22 21.34
N GLU A 79 9.68 -11.47 22.41
CA GLU A 79 9.37 -10.04 22.52
C GLU A 79 10.39 -9.12 21.84
N GLN A 80 11.54 -9.63 21.37
CA GLN A 80 12.43 -8.79 20.57
C GLN A 80 11.68 -8.41 19.28
N PRO A 81 11.34 -7.12 19.09
CA PRO A 81 10.69 -6.70 17.87
C PRO A 81 11.61 -7.07 16.73
N ASN A 82 11.06 -7.79 15.76
CA ASN A 82 11.81 -8.30 14.61
C ASN A 82 12.37 -7.10 13.83
N ASN A 83 13.56 -6.65 14.22
CA ASN A 83 14.19 -5.41 13.78
C ASN A 83 14.76 -5.54 12.36
N GLU A 84 14.48 -6.67 11.70
CA GLU A 84 14.76 -6.91 10.30
C GLU A 84 14.05 -5.87 9.41
N VAL A 85 12.82 -5.48 9.74
CA VAL A 85 12.08 -4.46 8.98
C VAL A 85 12.77 -3.09 9.09
N ALA A 86 13.30 -2.73 10.27
CA ALA A 86 14.03 -1.48 10.47
C ALA A 86 15.42 -1.49 9.81
N ARG A 87 16.14 -2.63 9.82
CA ARG A 87 17.42 -2.77 9.11
C ARG A 87 17.26 -2.67 7.60
N LEU A 88 16.25 -3.34 7.02
CA LEU A 88 15.96 -3.28 5.59
C LEU A 88 15.52 -1.86 5.16
N ALA A 89 14.78 -1.14 6.00
CA ALA A 89 14.42 0.25 5.76
C ALA A 89 15.65 1.18 5.74
N GLY A 90 16.58 1.02 6.68
CA GLY A 90 17.78 1.86 6.80
C GLY A 90 18.74 1.76 5.60
N GLU A 91 18.96 0.55 5.07
CA GLU A 91 19.85 0.34 3.92
C GLU A 91 19.22 0.84 2.60
N SER A 92 17.90 0.69 2.45
CA SER A 92 17.17 1.15 1.27
C SER A 92 17.09 2.69 1.19
N ILE A 93 16.87 3.36 2.33
CA ILE A 93 16.81 4.83 2.42
C ILE A 93 18.13 5.48 1.96
N ARG A 94 19.28 4.92 2.36
CA ARG A 94 20.59 5.48 1.96
C ARG A 94 20.84 5.32 0.46
N ARG A 95 20.41 4.21 -0.14
CA ARG A 95 20.60 3.96 -1.58
C ARG A 95 19.65 4.83 -2.43
N VAL A 96 18.39 4.97 -2.02
CA VAL A 96 17.40 5.84 -2.68
C VAL A 96 17.74 7.33 -2.51
N GLY A 97 18.29 7.72 -1.36
CA GLY A 97 18.76 9.09 -1.13
C GLY A 97 19.90 9.49 -2.07
N ILE A 98 20.86 8.60 -2.32
CA ILE A 98 21.97 8.89 -3.23
C ILE A 98 21.48 8.99 -4.69
N THR A 99 20.60 8.09 -5.14
CA THR A 99 20.10 8.13 -6.53
C THR A 99 19.22 9.34 -6.79
N THR A 100 18.40 9.77 -5.83
CA THR A 100 17.58 10.98 -5.95
C THR A 100 18.43 12.25 -6.00
N ILE A 101 19.53 12.32 -5.24
CA ILE A 101 20.49 13.44 -5.32
C ILE A 101 21.16 13.50 -6.70
N TRP A 102 21.61 12.37 -7.24
CA TRP A 102 22.20 12.33 -8.60
C TRP A 102 21.19 12.73 -9.67
N LEU A 103 19.95 12.26 -9.57
CA LEU A 103 18.89 12.61 -10.51
C LEU A 103 18.57 14.12 -10.45
N ALA A 104 18.45 14.68 -9.24
CA ALA A 104 18.21 16.10 -9.03
C ALA A 104 19.37 16.97 -9.56
N SER A 105 20.61 16.54 -9.34
CA SER A 105 21.81 17.21 -9.86
C SER A 105 21.86 17.20 -11.39
N ALA A 106 21.56 16.06 -12.02
CA ALA A 106 21.50 15.96 -13.48
C ALA A 106 20.38 16.85 -14.07
N ALA A 107 19.20 16.87 -13.43
CA ALA A 107 18.11 17.75 -13.84
C ALA A 107 18.48 19.23 -13.70
N ALA A 108 19.12 19.62 -12.59
CA ALA A 108 19.58 20.99 -12.38
C ALA A 108 20.60 21.42 -13.45
N ALA A 109 21.56 20.55 -13.79
CA ALA A 109 22.53 20.82 -14.86
C ALA A 109 21.86 21.04 -16.23
N ALA A 110 20.83 20.24 -16.55
CA ALA A 110 20.07 20.40 -17.80
C ALA A 110 19.31 21.73 -17.85
N VAL A 111 18.67 22.14 -16.76
CA VAL A 111 17.94 23.42 -16.67
C VAL A 111 18.91 24.59 -16.82
N ILE A 112 20.05 24.55 -16.12
CA ILE A 112 21.07 25.60 -16.21
C ILE A 112 21.62 25.70 -17.64
N GLY A 113 21.93 24.56 -18.28
CA GLY A 113 22.38 24.52 -19.67
C GLY A 113 21.35 25.09 -20.65
N PHE A 114 20.06 24.81 -20.44
CA PHE A 114 18.98 25.38 -21.25
C PHE A 114 18.90 26.91 -21.08
N MET A 115 18.95 27.42 -19.85
CA MET A 115 18.89 28.87 -19.59
C MET A 115 20.07 29.60 -20.23
N LEU A 116 21.29 29.08 -20.09
CA LEU A 116 22.48 29.67 -20.73
C LEU A 116 22.36 29.66 -22.25
N THR A 117 21.86 28.57 -22.84
CA THR A 117 21.71 28.47 -24.30
C THR A 117 20.61 29.42 -24.81
N SER A 118 19.50 29.55 -24.09
CA SER A 118 18.39 30.41 -24.50
C SER A 118 18.75 31.90 -24.53
N GLU A 119 19.66 32.36 -23.66
CA GLU A 119 20.11 33.76 -23.65
C GLU A 119 21.20 34.05 -24.68
N TRP A 120 22.00 33.04 -25.06
CA TRP A 120 23.14 33.19 -25.97
C TRP A 120 22.88 32.85 -27.43
N LEU A 121 21.70 32.32 -27.75
CA LEU A 121 21.30 32.07 -29.14
C LEU A 121 20.37 33.21 -29.61
N PRO A 122 20.86 34.21 -30.37
CA PRO A 122 19.99 35.10 -31.11
C PRO A 122 19.10 34.22 -31.99
N SER A 123 17.80 34.20 -31.73
CA SER A 123 16.83 33.42 -32.45
C SER A 123 17.03 33.60 -33.97
N PRO A 124 17.42 32.55 -34.71
CA PRO A 124 17.56 32.63 -36.18
C PRO A 124 16.21 32.86 -36.88
N HIS A 125 15.12 32.83 -36.13
CA HIS A 125 13.74 32.89 -36.61
C HIS A 125 13.36 34.30 -37.10
N GLY A 126 14.14 35.34 -36.79
CA GLY A 126 13.93 36.67 -37.36
C GLY A 126 14.06 36.70 -38.88
N ARG A 127 14.98 35.91 -39.46
CA ARG A 127 15.19 35.86 -40.92
C ARG A 127 14.08 35.13 -41.67
N LEU A 128 13.40 34.18 -41.02
CA LEU A 128 12.30 33.43 -41.63
C LEU A 128 10.98 34.22 -41.65
N LEU A 129 10.84 35.24 -40.78
CA LEU A 129 9.71 36.17 -40.83
C LEU A 129 9.96 37.35 -41.78
N GLU A 130 11.22 37.70 -42.05
CA GLU A 130 11.59 38.76 -42.99
C GLU A 130 11.31 38.37 -44.45
N ASP A 131 11.37 37.07 -44.77
CA ASP A 131 11.09 36.51 -46.10
C ASP A 131 9.60 36.16 -46.33
N LEU A 132 8.73 36.34 -45.32
CA LEU A 132 7.29 36.05 -45.42
C LEU A 132 6.54 36.92 -46.45
N PRO A 133 6.78 38.25 -46.57
CA PRO A 133 6.07 39.10 -47.53
C PRO A 133 6.33 38.72 -48.99
N ILE A 134 7.50 38.11 -49.27
CA ILE A 134 7.91 37.71 -50.62
C ILE A 134 7.16 36.46 -51.08
N VAL A 135 6.76 35.60 -50.14
CA VAL A 135 6.04 34.35 -50.42
C VAL A 135 4.52 34.57 -50.46
N GLU A 136 3.99 35.54 -49.70
CA GLU A 136 2.55 35.80 -49.60
C GLU A 136 1.97 36.46 -50.86
N ASP A 137 2.71 37.35 -51.53
CA ASP A 137 2.26 38.07 -52.74
C ASP A 137 2.80 37.49 -54.06
N LEU A 138 3.25 36.23 -54.07
CA LEU A 138 3.88 35.62 -55.24
C LEU A 138 2.92 35.54 -56.45
N ASP A 139 1.61 35.41 -56.21
CA ASP A 139 0.58 35.46 -57.27
C ASP A 139 0.49 36.86 -57.92
N LEU A 140 0.65 37.93 -57.14
CA LEU A 140 0.61 39.32 -57.65
C LEU A 140 1.82 39.64 -58.53
N TYR A 141 3.00 39.10 -58.17
CA TYR A 141 4.21 39.22 -58.96
C TYR A 141 4.26 38.25 -60.15
N SER A 142 3.53 37.13 -60.10
CA SER A 142 3.42 36.19 -61.22
C SER A 142 2.47 36.67 -62.32
N GLU A 143 1.51 37.54 -61.99
CA GLU A 143 0.54 38.06 -62.97
C GLU A 143 1.14 39.19 -63.83
N ILE A 144 2.22 39.82 -63.36
CA ILE A 144 3.06 40.71 -64.15
C ILE A 144 4.05 39.83 -64.92
N GLY A 145 3.69 39.48 -66.16
CA GLY A 145 4.55 38.73 -67.07
C GLY A 145 5.95 39.33 -67.24
N SER A 146 6.83 38.55 -67.88
CA SER A 146 8.30 38.70 -67.94
C SER A 146 8.83 40.15 -68.07
N VAL A 147 10.09 40.36 -67.68
CA VAL A 147 10.75 41.68 -67.71
C VAL A 147 10.65 42.36 -69.10
N GLU A 148 10.57 41.59 -70.19
CA GLU A 148 10.32 42.10 -71.54
C GLU A 148 8.93 42.76 -71.71
N PHE A 149 7.89 42.29 -71.00
CA PHE A 149 6.56 42.89 -71.00
C PHE A 149 6.56 44.28 -70.34
N LEU A 150 7.25 44.41 -69.19
CA LEU A 150 7.40 45.69 -68.50
C LEU A 150 8.18 46.70 -69.35
N GLN A 151 9.24 46.26 -70.04
CA GLN A 151 9.98 47.11 -70.99
C GLN A 151 9.15 47.49 -72.22
N ALA A 152 8.34 46.57 -72.76
CA ALA A 152 7.44 46.85 -73.86
C ALA A 152 6.31 47.82 -73.46
N LEU A 153 5.81 47.71 -72.22
CA LEU A 153 4.77 48.58 -71.68
C LEU A 153 5.30 50.02 -71.46
N GLU A 154 6.49 50.17 -70.89
CA GLU A 154 7.18 51.46 -70.77
C GLU A 154 7.44 52.08 -72.15
N ALA A 155 7.93 51.29 -73.12
CA ALA A 155 8.18 51.75 -74.48
C ALA A 155 6.89 52.18 -75.22
N SER A 156 5.74 51.59 -74.89
CA SER A 156 4.46 51.90 -75.52
C SER A 156 3.81 53.21 -75.01
N LYS A 157 4.32 53.81 -73.92
CA LYS A 157 3.76 55.01 -73.25
C LYS A 157 2.26 54.94 -72.92
N VAL A 158 1.65 53.75 -72.97
CA VAL A 158 0.22 53.54 -72.67
C VAL A 158 -0.12 53.96 -71.23
N LEU A 159 0.85 53.89 -70.32
CA LEU A 159 0.70 54.34 -68.93
C LEU A 159 0.56 55.87 -68.79
N ASP A 160 1.08 56.66 -69.73
CA ASP A 160 0.93 58.13 -69.73
C ASP A 160 -0.47 58.58 -70.21
N GLU A 161 -1.17 57.76 -71.00
CA GLU A 161 -2.50 58.07 -71.57
C GLU A 161 -3.67 57.52 -70.73
N MET A 162 -3.41 56.70 -69.72
CA MET A 162 -4.45 56.25 -68.79
C MET A 162 -4.71 57.32 -67.72
N PRO A 163 -5.93 57.90 -67.66
CA PRO A 163 -6.26 58.82 -66.59
C PRO A 163 -6.25 58.05 -65.27
N LEU A 164 -5.38 58.46 -64.36
CA LEU A 164 -5.37 57.96 -62.99
C LEU A 164 -6.78 58.17 -62.39
N PRO A 165 -7.39 57.15 -61.76
CA PRO A 165 -8.65 57.33 -61.07
C PRO A 165 -8.49 58.47 -60.07
N SER A 166 -9.19 59.57 -60.32
CA SER A 166 -9.11 60.76 -59.50
C SER A 166 -9.78 60.45 -58.17
N ASP A 167 -9.03 60.62 -57.08
CA ASP A 167 -9.51 60.56 -55.70
C ASP A 167 -10.53 61.69 -55.45
N GLU A 168 -11.73 61.58 -56.01
CA GLU A 168 -12.86 62.49 -55.80
C GLU A 168 -14.01 61.75 -55.09
N ASN A 169 -13.69 61.10 -53.96
CA ASN A 169 -14.65 60.85 -52.89
C ASN A 169 -13.99 60.51 -51.54
N ALA A 170 -12.84 61.13 -51.25
CA ALA A 170 -12.24 61.13 -49.92
C ALA A 170 -12.34 62.54 -49.31
N GLY A 171 -13.54 62.95 -48.86
CA GLY A 171 -13.68 64.20 -48.12
C GLY A 171 -15.10 64.76 -47.92
N GLY A 172 -16.03 64.00 -47.33
CA GLY A 172 -17.35 64.49 -46.94
C GLY A 172 -17.76 64.01 -45.55
N ASN A 173 -17.48 64.81 -44.52
CA ASN A 173 -17.87 64.60 -43.13
C ASN A 173 -19.36 64.92 -42.93
N ARG A 174 -20.21 63.92 -42.69
CA ARG A 174 -21.40 63.92 -41.80
C ARG A 174 -22.16 62.60 -41.84
#